data_AF-A0A6L7WJV5-F1
#
_entry.id   AF-A0A6L7WJV5-F1
#
_cell.length_a   1.000
_cell.length_b   1.000
_cell.length_c   1.000
_cell.angle_alpha   90.00
_cell.angle_beta   90.00
_cell.angle_gamma   90.00
#
_symmetry.space_group_name_H-M   'P 1'
#
loop_
_entity.id
_entity.type
_entity.pdbx_description
1 polymer ?
#
loop_
_entity_poly.entity_id
_entity_poly.type
_entity_poly.pdbx_seq_one_letter_code
_entity_poly.pdbx_strand_id
1 'polypeptide(L)'
;METRRAALRYWRGDYAGLLADYADAPPDAAGNLRLQFVLANAAARAALDPEADREQVLRALDGAIDVYLGVLQESPGHLDAAYNYEYLLRLRADIASGAEIPATPRSQHGREGEAPEDGELEEIEIYVPVQRDVDPEMDESPTLGAGDRIRRRG
;
A
#
# COMPACT_ATOMS: atom_id res chain seq x y z
N MET A 1 -7.04 -7.67 17.89
CA MET A 1 -6.13 -6.51 17.67
C MET A 1 -5.07 -6.82 16.61
N GLU A 2 -4.52 -8.03 16.62
CA GLU A 2 -3.49 -8.50 15.68
C GLU A 2 -3.85 -8.34 14.19
N THR A 3 -5.02 -8.83 13.76
CA THR A 3 -5.49 -8.68 12.36
C THR A 3 -5.51 -7.22 11.91
N ARG A 4 -5.90 -6.28 12.79
CA ARG A 4 -5.91 -4.85 12.47
C ARG A 4 -4.48 -4.32 12.28
N ARG A 5 -3.54 -4.75 13.11
CA ARG A 5 -2.12 -4.38 12.97
C ARG A 5 -1.53 -4.93 11.67
N ALA A 6 -1.82 -6.19 11.35
CA ALA A 6 -1.41 -6.81 10.09
C ALA A 6 -1.98 -6.05 8.88
N ALA A 7 -3.28 -5.72 8.91
CA ALA A 7 -3.92 -4.94 7.85
C ALA A 7 -3.28 -3.55 7.67
N LEU A 8 -2.91 -2.86 8.76
CA LEU A 8 -2.22 -1.58 8.68
C LEU A 8 -0.83 -1.71 8.04
N ARG A 9 -0.05 -2.74 8.38
CA ARG A 9 1.25 -3.01 7.73
C ARG A 9 1.08 -3.32 6.24
N TYR A 10 0.08 -4.14 5.91
CA TYR A 10 -0.29 -4.44 4.52
C TYR A 10 -0.58 -3.16 3.73
N TRP A 11 -1.45 -2.27 4.24
CA TRP A 11 -1.77 -1.02 3.57
C TRP A 11 -0.59 -0.05 3.46
N ARG A 12 0.38 -0.14 4.36
CA ARG A 12 1.63 0.62 4.31
C ARG A 12 2.61 0.07 3.26
N GLY A 13 2.34 -1.09 2.66
CA GLY A 13 3.22 -1.75 1.69
C GLY A 13 4.37 -2.53 2.32
N ASP A 14 4.37 -2.70 3.65
CA ASP A 14 5.39 -3.45 4.38
C ASP A 14 5.07 -4.95 4.36
N TYR A 15 5.06 -5.54 3.16
CA TYR A 15 4.68 -6.94 2.96
C TYR A 15 5.74 -7.91 3.52
N ALA A 16 7.02 -7.67 3.23
CA ALA A 16 8.11 -8.53 3.70
C ALA A 16 8.23 -8.52 5.23
N GLY A 17 8.17 -7.33 5.86
CA GLY A 17 8.20 -7.22 7.32
C GLY A 17 6.94 -7.81 7.96
N LEU A 18 5.78 -7.65 7.33
CA LEU A 18 4.56 -8.34 7.76
C LEU A 18 4.74 -9.86 7.70
N LEU A 19 5.28 -10.44 6.62
CA LEU A 19 5.43 -11.90 6.51
C LEU A 19 6.49 -12.43 7.49
N ALA A 20 7.57 -11.69 7.70
CA ALA A 20 8.63 -12.07 8.64
C ALA A 20 8.12 -12.23 10.08
N ASP A 21 7.20 -11.38 10.53
CA ASP A 21 6.55 -11.50 11.85
C ASP A 21 5.81 -12.84 12.05
N TYR A 22 5.41 -13.51 10.95
CA TYR A 22 4.61 -14.73 10.97
C TYR A 22 5.33 -15.94 10.37
N ALA A 23 6.63 -15.81 10.02
CA ALA A 23 7.42 -16.86 9.38
C ALA A 23 7.59 -18.10 10.26
N ASP A 24 7.73 -17.92 11.57
CA ASP A 24 7.85 -19.01 12.56
C ASP A 24 6.48 -19.46 13.14
N ALA A 25 5.39 -18.95 12.58
CA ALA A 25 3.97 -19.16 12.94
C ALA A 25 3.60 -18.86 14.41
N PRO A 26 2.73 -17.86 14.68
CA PRO A 26 1.88 -17.94 15.85
C PRO A 26 0.74 -18.96 15.58
N PRO A 27 0.49 -19.93 16.48
CA PRO A 27 -0.59 -20.92 16.36
C PRO A 27 -2.01 -20.30 16.27
N ASP A 28 -2.15 -18.98 16.47
CA ASP A 28 -3.41 -18.24 16.37
C ASP A 28 -3.81 -17.83 14.93
N ALA A 29 -2.87 -17.84 13.97
CA ALA A 29 -3.22 -17.53 12.58
C ALA A 29 -4.09 -18.63 11.95
N ALA A 30 -3.86 -19.90 12.30
CA ALA A 30 -4.62 -21.04 11.80
C ALA A 30 -6.13 -20.97 12.13
N GLY A 31 -6.50 -20.31 13.24
CA GLY A 31 -7.91 -20.10 13.62
C GLY A 31 -8.50 -18.75 13.18
N ASN A 32 -7.68 -17.85 12.61
CA ASN A 32 -8.09 -16.50 12.26
C ASN A 32 -8.10 -16.28 10.75
N LEU A 33 -9.23 -16.65 10.14
CA LEU A 33 -9.45 -16.54 8.69
C LEU A 33 -9.14 -15.14 8.13
N ARG A 34 -9.48 -14.07 8.88
CA ARG A 34 -9.19 -12.69 8.44
C ARG A 34 -7.70 -12.38 8.43
N LEU A 35 -6.95 -12.90 9.41
CA LEU A 35 -5.51 -12.75 9.45
C LEU A 35 -4.87 -13.55 8.31
N GLN A 36 -5.28 -14.79 8.07
CA GLN A 36 -4.82 -15.61 6.94
C GLN A 36 -5.03 -14.89 5.61
N PHE A 37 -6.22 -14.31 5.40
CA PHE A 37 -6.51 -13.55 4.19
C PHE A 37 -5.58 -12.34 4.02
N VAL A 38 -5.29 -11.59 5.08
CA VAL A 38 -4.33 -10.46 5.02
C VAL A 38 -2.91 -10.93 4.71
N LEU A 39 -2.47 -12.04 5.32
CA LEU A 39 -1.16 -12.62 5.06
C LEU A 39 -1.05 -13.15 3.63
N ALA A 40 -2.09 -13.78 3.09
CA ALA A 40 -2.15 -14.20 1.69
C ALA A 40 -2.06 -13.01 0.72
N ASN A 41 -2.76 -11.92 1.01
CA ASN A 41 -2.65 -10.68 0.23
C ASN A 41 -1.21 -10.14 0.27
N ALA A 42 -0.57 -10.13 1.43
CA ALA A 42 0.82 -9.70 1.58
C ALA A 42 1.80 -10.62 0.82
N ALA A 43 1.65 -11.93 0.95
CA ALA A 43 2.45 -12.93 0.25
C ALA A 43 2.35 -12.77 -1.27
N ALA A 44 1.13 -12.60 -1.80
CA ALA A 44 0.90 -12.39 -3.22
C ALA A 44 1.58 -11.12 -3.75
N ARG A 45 1.58 -10.04 -2.96
CA ARG A 45 2.27 -8.79 -3.33
C ARG A 45 3.79 -8.89 -3.22
N ALA A 46 4.28 -9.55 -2.17
CA ALA A 46 5.71 -9.80 -1.99
C ALA A 46 6.28 -10.75 -3.05
N ALA A 47 5.46 -11.67 -3.58
CA ALA A 47 5.86 -12.60 -4.65
C ALA A 47 6.25 -11.89 -5.95
N LEU A 48 5.73 -10.68 -6.18
CA LEU A 48 5.97 -9.88 -7.39
C LEU A 48 7.10 -8.84 -7.16
N ASP A 49 8.13 -9.26 -6.42
CA ASP A 49 9.35 -8.47 -6.22
C ASP A 49 10.15 -8.41 -7.54
N PRO A 50 10.51 -7.21 -8.03
CA PRO A 50 11.32 -7.08 -9.25
C PRO A 50 12.69 -7.75 -9.19
N GLU A 51 13.23 -8.01 -7.99
CA GLU A 51 14.53 -8.67 -7.81
C GLU A 51 14.43 -10.21 -7.74
N ALA A 52 13.22 -10.77 -7.64
CA ALA A 52 13.02 -12.21 -7.55
C ALA A 52 13.14 -12.89 -8.92
N ASP A 53 13.78 -14.05 -8.96
CA ASP A 53 13.77 -14.87 -10.18
C ASP A 53 12.40 -15.56 -10.39
N ARG A 54 12.18 -16.04 -11.61
CA ARG A 54 10.91 -16.67 -12.01
C ARG A 54 10.53 -17.87 -11.13
N GLU A 55 11.50 -18.68 -10.69
CA GLU A 55 11.22 -19.85 -9.86
C GLU A 55 10.77 -19.41 -8.45
N GLN A 56 11.41 -18.40 -7.90
CA GLN A 56 11.04 -17.79 -6.63
C GLN A 56 9.63 -17.21 -6.69
N VAL A 57 9.29 -16.47 -7.76
CA VAL A 57 7.94 -15.94 -7.97
C VAL A 57 6.92 -17.07 -8.05
N LEU A 58 7.15 -18.11 -8.85
CA LEU A 58 6.22 -19.22 -8.97
C LEU A 58 5.98 -19.96 -7.64
N ARG A 59 7.04 -20.22 -6.86
CA ARG A 59 6.89 -20.84 -5.52
C ARG A 59 6.12 -19.96 -4.55
N ALA A 60 6.34 -18.65 -4.57
CA ALA A 60 5.62 -17.72 -3.72
C ALA A 60 4.13 -17.62 -4.11
N LEU A 61 3.84 -17.63 -5.41
CA LEU A 61 2.47 -17.70 -5.92
C LEU A 61 1.76 -19.00 -5.52
N ASP A 62 2.45 -20.15 -5.60
CA ASP A 62 1.92 -21.44 -5.13
C ASP A 62 1.50 -21.38 -3.65
N GLY A 63 2.38 -20.86 -2.78
CA GLY A 63 2.06 -20.71 -1.36
C GLY A 63 0.86 -19.79 -1.11
N ALA A 64 0.76 -18.67 -1.82
CA ALA A 64 -0.39 -17.77 -1.68
C ALA A 64 -1.70 -18.41 -2.17
N ILE A 65 -1.67 -19.16 -3.27
CA ILE A 65 -2.81 -19.92 -3.81
C ILE A 65 -3.32 -20.93 -2.78
N ASP A 66 -2.42 -21.68 -2.13
CA ASP A 66 -2.78 -22.64 -1.10
C ASP A 66 -3.49 -21.99 0.10
N VAL A 67 -3.04 -20.81 0.52
CA VAL A 67 -3.69 -20.07 1.62
C VAL A 67 -5.08 -19.57 1.20
N TYR A 68 -5.25 -19.03 -0.01
CA TYR A 68 -6.59 -18.63 -0.47
C TYR A 68 -7.53 -19.82 -0.61
N LEU A 69 -7.02 -20.96 -1.07
CA LEU A 69 -7.80 -22.19 -1.13
C LEU A 69 -8.26 -22.61 0.27
N GLY A 70 -7.38 -22.56 1.26
CA GLY A 70 -7.73 -22.82 2.67
C GLY A 70 -8.82 -21.86 3.17
N VAL A 71 -8.70 -20.56 2.87
CA VAL A 71 -9.73 -19.57 3.22
C VAL A 71 -11.09 -19.90 2.58
N LEU A 72 -11.09 -20.35 1.33
CA LEU A 72 -12.31 -20.72 0.60
C LEU A 72 -12.93 -22.04 1.06
N GLN A 73 -12.11 -22.98 1.53
CA GLN A 73 -12.60 -24.23 2.13
C GLN A 73 -13.39 -23.94 3.42
N GLU A 74 -12.89 -23.02 4.25
CA GLU A 74 -13.55 -22.62 5.50
C GLU A 74 -14.68 -21.59 5.29
N SER A 75 -14.58 -20.74 4.27
CA SER A 75 -15.57 -19.72 3.94
C SER A 75 -15.82 -19.62 2.42
N PRO A 76 -16.63 -20.53 1.84
CA PRO A 76 -16.87 -20.58 0.39
C PRO A 76 -17.46 -19.29 -0.21
N GLY A 77 -18.14 -18.48 0.59
CA GLY A 77 -18.73 -17.19 0.18
C GLY A 77 -17.77 -16.00 0.23
N HIS A 78 -16.48 -16.20 0.50
CA HIS A 78 -15.51 -15.10 0.62
C HIS A 78 -15.10 -14.55 -0.75
N LEU A 79 -15.87 -13.59 -1.26
CA LEU A 79 -15.72 -13.04 -2.62
C LEU A 79 -14.29 -12.57 -2.95
N ASP A 80 -13.65 -11.84 -2.04
CA ASP A 80 -12.29 -11.31 -2.31
C ASP A 80 -11.24 -12.43 -2.40
N ALA A 81 -11.38 -13.50 -1.61
CA ALA A 81 -10.48 -14.65 -1.65
C ALA A 81 -10.70 -15.45 -2.94
N ALA A 82 -11.96 -15.59 -3.37
CA ALA A 82 -12.30 -16.27 -4.63
C ALA A 82 -11.71 -15.52 -5.83
N TYR A 83 -11.87 -14.20 -5.86
CA TYR A 83 -11.27 -13.37 -6.91
C TYR A 83 -9.75 -13.49 -6.92
N ASN A 84 -9.09 -13.35 -5.76
CA ASN A 84 -7.63 -13.41 -5.67
C ASN A 84 -7.08 -14.79 -6.03
N TYR A 85 -7.74 -15.87 -5.60
CA TYR A 85 -7.38 -17.24 -5.95
C TYR A 85 -7.38 -17.45 -7.47
N GLU A 86 -8.48 -17.07 -8.11
CA GLU A 86 -8.66 -17.16 -9.56
C GLU A 86 -7.65 -16.30 -10.33
N TYR A 87 -7.39 -15.09 -9.85
CA TYR A 87 -6.39 -14.21 -10.43
C TYR A 87 -4.98 -14.81 -10.35
N LEU A 88 -4.56 -15.31 -9.18
CA LEU A 88 -3.22 -15.89 -9.01
C LEU A 88 -3.03 -17.19 -9.80
N LEU A 89 -4.06 -18.03 -9.92
CA LEU A 89 -4.00 -19.22 -10.78
C LEU A 89 -3.66 -18.86 -12.23
N ARG A 90 -4.34 -17.85 -12.79
CA ARG A 90 -4.09 -17.38 -14.16
C ARG A 90 -2.71 -16.75 -14.27
N LEU A 91 -2.36 -15.84 -13.36
CA LEU A 91 -1.07 -15.18 -13.34
C LEU A 91 0.09 -16.17 -13.27
N ARG A 92 -0.02 -17.16 -12.38
CA ARG A 92 0.97 -18.23 -12.26
C ARG A 92 1.10 -19.02 -13.56
N ALA A 93 -0.01 -19.39 -14.20
CA ALA A 93 0.01 -20.11 -15.47
C ALA A 93 0.67 -19.29 -16.58
N ASP A 94 0.37 -17.99 -16.67
CA ASP A 94 0.96 -17.07 -17.63
C ASP A 94 2.47 -16.95 -17.42
N ILE A 95 2.92 -16.72 -16.17
CA ILE A 95 4.36 -16.68 -15.83
C ILE A 95 5.02 -18.02 -16.12
N ALA A 96 4.41 -19.15 -15.80
CA ALA A 96 4.96 -20.47 -16.13
C ALA A 96 5.10 -20.67 -17.66
N SER A 97 4.23 -20.06 -18.46
CA SER A 97 4.26 -20.09 -19.93
C SER A 97 5.31 -19.15 -20.56
N GLY A 98 5.98 -18.33 -19.75
CA GLY A 98 7.03 -17.41 -20.21
C GLY A 98 6.60 -15.94 -20.28
N ALA A 99 5.40 -15.59 -19.80
CA ALA A 99 4.99 -14.19 -19.70
C ALA A 99 5.94 -13.38 -18.81
N GLU A 100 5.95 -12.06 -19.01
CA GLU A 100 6.65 -11.14 -18.14
C GLU A 100 6.02 -11.13 -16.74
N ILE A 101 6.84 -11.00 -15.71
CA ILE A 101 6.36 -10.91 -14.33
C ILE A 101 5.87 -9.46 -14.13
N PRO A 102 4.59 -9.24 -13.80
CA PRO A 102 4.10 -7.90 -13.57
C PRO A 102 4.78 -7.30 -12.34
N ALA A 103 5.38 -6.14 -12.49
CA ALA A 103 5.96 -5.41 -11.38
C ALA A 103 4.84 -4.84 -10.49
N THR A 104 4.93 -5.10 -9.19
CA THR A 104 4.04 -4.42 -8.23
C THR A 104 4.40 -2.94 -8.19
N PRO A 105 3.45 -2.01 -8.41
CA PRO A 105 3.71 -0.59 -8.23
C PRO A 105 4.19 -0.36 -6.79
N ARG A 106 5.25 0.43 -6.62
CA ARG A 106 5.67 0.89 -5.29
C ARG A 106 4.49 1.62 -4.64
N SER A 107 4.35 1.47 -3.33
CA SER A 107 3.42 2.30 -2.55
C SER A 107 3.70 3.77 -2.87
N GLN A 108 2.65 4.58 -3.07
CA GLN A 108 2.79 6.03 -3.28
C GLN A 108 3.55 6.74 -2.14
N HIS A 109 3.68 6.06 -0.99
CA HIS A 109 4.37 6.56 0.18
C HIS A 109 5.82 6.06 0.32
N GLY A 110 6.35 5.32 -0.66
CA GLY A 110 7.67 4.70 -0.57
C GLY A 110 7.77 3.65 0.56
N ARG A 111 8.99 3.18 0.87
CA ARG A 111 9.24 2.34 2.05
C ARG A 111 9.49 3.20 3.29
N GLU A 112 9.22 2.63 4.48
CA GLU A 112 9.50 3.30 5.75
C GLU A 112 11.00 3.62 5.89
N GLY A 113 11.33 4.90 6.06
CA GLY A 113 12.71 5.38 6.18
C GLY A 113 13.44 5.55 4.84
N GLU A 114 12.79 5.26 3.72
CA GLU A 114 13.31 5.58 2.39
C GLU A 114 13.23 7.10 2.20
N ALA A 115 14.29 7.68 1.63
CA ALA A 115 14.20 9.07 1.19
C ALA A 115 13.07 9.18 0.16
N PRO A 116 12.27 10.27 0.18
CA PRO A 116 11.34 10.49 -0.91
C PRO A 116 12.09 10.37 -2.24
N GLU A 117 11.49 9.68 -3.22
CA GLU A 117 12.08 9.65 -4.56
C GLU A 117 12.26 11.11 -5.00
N ASP A 118 13.42 11.43 -5.60
CA ASP A 118 13.72 12.74 -6.19
C ASP A 118 12.81 12.95 -7.41
N GLY A 119 11.49 13.01 -7.18
CA GLY A 119 10.53 13.46 -8.15
C GLY A 119 10.66 14.96 -8.26
N GLU A 120 10.73 15.47 -9.49
CA GLU A 120 10.46 16.87 -9.75
C GLU A 120 9.16 17.21 -9.05
N LEU A 121 9.21 18.11 -8.06
CA LEU A 121 8.01 18.61 -7.41
C LEU A 121 7.19 19.26 -8.52
N GLU A 122 6.16 18.56 -9.02
CA GLU A 122 5.18 19.17 -9.91
C GLU A 122 4.68 20.41 -9.18
N GLU A 123 4.87 21.57 -9.80
CA GLU A 123 4.47 22.86 -9.26
C GLU A 123 2.97 22.77 -8.97
N ILE A 124 2.61 22.71 -7.69
CA ILE A 124 1.21 22.65 -7.28
C ILE A 124 0.61 24.00 -7.68
N GLU A 125 -0.03 24.05 -8.84
CA GLU A 125 -0.81 25.20 -9.28
C GLU A 125 -2.07 25.30 -8.41
N ILE A 126 -1.95 26.00 -7.29
CA ILE A 126 -3.09 26.34 -6.43
C ILE A 126 -3.91 27.39 -7.19
N TYR A 127 -4.99 26.96 -7.85
CA TYR A 127 -5.98 27.87 -8.40
C TYR A 127 -6.74 28.56 -7.28
N VAL A 128 -6.39 29.82 -6.99
CA VAL A 128 -7.17 30.69 -6.11
C VAL A 128 -8.19 31.44 -6.97
N PRO A 129 -9.49 31.11 -6.91
CA PRO A 129 -10.50 31.90 -7.60
C PRO A 129 -10.51 33.33 -7.02
N VAL A 130 -10.01 34.28 -7.81
CA VAL A 130 -10.12 35.70 -7.50
C VAL A 130 -11.57 36.10 -7.74
N GLN A 131 -12.31 36.42 -6.67
CA GLN A 131 -13.66 36.98 -6.81
C GLN A 131 -13.54 38.31 -7.55
N ARG A 132 -14.15 38.37 -8.74
CA ARG A 132 -14.02 39.45 -9.73
C ARG A 132 -14.92 40.65 -9.42
N ASP A 133 -15.20 40.90 -8.15
CA ASP A 133 -16.10 41.96 -7.67
C ASP A 133 -15.38 42.87 -6.65
N VAL A 134 -14.10 43.21 -6.91
CA VAL A 134 -13.40 44.27 -6.17
C VAL A 134 -13.13 45.43 -7.11
N ASP A 135 -13.78 46.53 -6.82
CA ASP A 135 -13.75 47.84 -7.48
C ASP A 135 -12.29 48.34 -7.66
N PRO A 136 -11.87 48.77 -8.87
CA PRO A 136 -10.48 49.17 -9.17
C PRO A 136 -9.99 50.45 -8.45
N GLU A 137 -10.78 51.06 -7.56
CA GLU A 137 -10.34 52.17 -6.69
C GLU A 137 -10.00 51.76 -5.25
N MET A 138 -9.85 50.47 -4.95
CA MET A 138 -9.23 50.03 -3.69
C MET A 138 -7.71 50.21 -3.76
N ASP A 139 -7.28 51.41 -3.38
CA ASP A 139 -5.92 51.82 -2.99
C ASP A 139 -4.98 50.63 -2.70
N GLU A 140 -4.03 50.38 -3.60
CA GLU A 140 -2.93 49.40 -3.49
C GLU A 140 -1.90 49.80 -2.39
N SER A 141 -2.37 50.37 -1.30
CA SER A 141 -1.59 50.55 -0.10
C SER A 141 -1.67 49.25 0.71
N PRO A 142 -0.57 48.47 0.85
CA PRO A 142 -0.58 47.33 1.74
C PRO A 142 -0.90 47.87 3.13
N THR A 143 -2.07 47.50 3.66
CA THR A 143 -2.37 47.73 5.06
C THR A 143 -1.43 46.81 5.84
N LEU A 144 -0.23 47.31 6.12
CA LEU A 144 0.67 46.79 7.14
C LEU A 144 -0.16 46.71 8.41
N GLY A 145 -0.72 45.53 8.69
CA GLY A 145 -1.33 45.24 9.96
C GLY A 145 -0.31 45.60 11.02
N ALA A 146 -0.66 46.57 11.86
CA ALA A 146 0.15 47.00 12.99
C ALA A 146 0.25 45.82 13.98
N GLY A 147 1.19 44.92 13.70
CA GLY A 147 1.58 43.85 14.60
C GLY A 147 2.41 44.45 15.73
N ASP A 148 1.79 44.60 16.89
CA ASP A 148 2.49 44.99 18.11
C ASP A 148 3.66 44.04 18.41
N ARG A 149 4.80 44.61 18.82
CA ARG A 149 6.02 43.86 19.14
C ARG A 149 5.80 43.01 20.39
N ILE A 150 5.90 41.69 20.27
CA ILE A 150 5.90 40.75 21.39
C ILE A 150 7.11 41.03 22.29
N ARG A 151 6.87 41.55 23.49
CA ARG A 151 7.89 41.78 24.52
C ARG A 151 8.23 40.45 25.21
N ARG A 152 9.47 39.98 25.05
CA ARG A 152 10.00 38.82 25.80
C ARG A 152 10.19 39.25 27.26
N ARG A 153 9.47 38.64 28.19
CA ARG A 153 9.63 38.87 29.64
C ARG A 153 10.73 37.94 30.16
N GLY A 154 11.80 38.52 30.71
CA GLY A 154 12.72 37.83 31.61
C GLY A 154 12.20 37.82 33.03
#